data_AF-A0A452F7I8-F1
#
_entry.id   AF-A0A452F7I8-F1
#
_cell.length_a   1.000
_cell.length_b   1.000
_cell.length_c   1.000
_cell.angle_alpha   90.00
_cell.angle_beta   90.00
_cell.angle_gamma   90.00
#
_symmetry.space_group_name_H-M   'P 1'
#
loop_
_entity.id
_entity.type
_entity.pdbx_description
1 polymer ?
#
loop_
_entity_poly.entity_id
_entity_poly.type
_entity_poly.pdbx_seq_one_letter_code
_entity_poly.pdbx_strand_id
1 'polypeptide(L)'
;MALTIVILQLAVCILAFPMYLLHFLDLWNWIGKQWFPYFLARFTVMYNKQMASKKQELFSNLWEFTGPSGKLSLLELGCGTRANFKFYPSRCQVTCVDPNPSFSFLIKSIAQNPHLQFECFIVAAGENMQQVATGSMDVVVCTLMLCLVKNQEQILQEVCRVLRPPCPSPTPGVHSDSRPPSP
;
A
#
# COMPACT_ATOMS: atom_id res chain seq x y z
N MET A 1 -51.43 -17.04 2.25
CA MET A 1 -50.29 -16.97 3.19
C MET A 1 -49.39 -18.19 3.09
N ALA A 2 -49.85 -19.43 3.29
CA ALA A 2 -48.97 -20.62 3.19
C ALA A 2 -48.43 -20.88 1.77
N LEU A 3 -49.29 -20.83 0.74
CA LEU A 3 -48.88 -21.06 -0.66
C LEU A 3 -47.85 -20.03 -1.15
N THR A 4 -48.02 -18.76 -0.79
CA THR A 4 -47.09 -17.68 -1.14
C THR A 4 -45.73 -17.84 -0.49
N ILE A 5 -45.67 -18.35 0.74
CA ILE A 5 -44.42 -18.65 1.44
C ILE A 5 -43.68 -19.81 0.75
N VAL A 6 -44.40 -20.87 0.36
CA VAL A 6 -43.81 -22.02 -0.35
C VAL A 6 -43.26 -21.62 -1.72
N ILE A 7 -43.99 -20.79 -2.47
CA ILE A 7 -43.52 -20.26 -3.77
C ILE A 7 -42.26 -19.43 -3.59
N LEU A 8 -42.22 -18.56 -2.56
CA LEU A 8 -41.05 -17.74 -2.26
C LEU A 8 -39.84 -18.60 -1.87
N GLN A 9 -40.04 -19.63 -1.05
CA GLN A 9 -38.98 -20.57 -0.66
C GLN A 9 -38.41 -21.32 -1.87
N LEU A 10 -39.27 -21.83 -2.75
CA LEU A 10 -38.84 -22.49 -3.98
C LEU A 10 -38.07 -21.54 -4.91
N ALA A 11 -38.52 -20.30 -5.04
CA ALA A 11 -37.83 -19.29 -5.84
C ALA A 11 -36.42 -19.00 -5.27
N VAL A 12 -36.29 -18.85 -3.95
CA VAL A 12 -34.98 -18.68 -3.28
C VAL A 12 -34.09 -19.91 -3.48
N CYS A 13 -34.63 -21.12 -3.32
CA CYS A 13 -33.88 -22.35 -3.53
C CYS A 13 -33.41 -22.49 -4.99
N ILE A 14 -34.25 -22.21 -5.97
CA ILE A 14 -33.90 -22.25 -7.40
C ILE A 14 -32.83 -21.19 -7.71
N LEU A 15 -32.89 -20.01 -7.10
CA LEU A 15 -31.90 -18.95 -7.30
C LEU A 15 -30.55 -19.30 -6.64
N ALA A 16 -30.55 -19.97 -5.49
CA ALA A 16 -29.35 -20.35 -4.75
C ALA A 16 -28.72 -21.66 -5.26
N PHE A 17 -29.51 -22.55 -5.87
CA PHE A 17 -29.06 -23.86 -6.34
C PHE A 17 -27.86 -23.79 -7.32
N PRO A 18 -27.81 -22.87 -8.30
CA PRO A 18 -26.64 -22.69 -9.16
C PRO A 18 -25.36 -22.36 -8.37
N MET A 19 -25.45 -21.51 -7.34
CA MET A 19 -24.29 -21.20 -6.49
C MET A 19 -23.82 -22.42 -5.69
N TYR A 20 -24.74 -23.19 -5.11
CA TYR A 20 -24.41 -24.42 -4.39
C TYR A 20 -23.85 -25.50 -5.31
N LEU A 21 -24.40 -25.64 -6.52
CA LEU A 21 -23.92 -26.59 -7.52
C LEU A 21 -22.52 -26.21 -8.03
N LEU A 22 -22.27 -24.92 -8.28
CA LEU A 22 -20.95 -24.40 -8.65
C LEU A 22 -19.90 -24.60 -7.54
N HIS A 23 -20.31 -24.45 -6.28
CA HIS A 23 -19.47 -24.74 -5.11
C HIS A 23 -19.22 -26.24 -4.94
N PHE A 24 -20.24 -27.09 -5.09
CA PHE A 24 -20.13 -28.56 -4.99
C PHE A 24 -19.23 -29.15 -6.07
N LEU A 25 -19.27 -28.62 -7.29
CA LEU A 25 -18.44 -29.07 -8.40
C LEU A 25 -17.00 -28.53 -8.36
N ASP A 26 -16.63 -27.73 -7.34
CA ASP A 26 -15.34 -27.05 -7.19
C ASP A 26 -14.93 -26.16 -8.40
N LEU A 27 -15.89 -25.93 -9.32
CA LEU A 27 -15.74 -25.13 -10.53
C LEU A 27 -15.57 -23.64 -10.19
N TRP A 28 -16.12 -23.21 -9.05
CA TRP A 28 -15.96 -21.86 -8.51
C TRP A 28 -14.50 -21.51 -8.22
N ASN A 29 -13.73 -22.46 -7.69
CA ASN A 29 -12.30 -22.26 -7.42
C ASN A 29 -11.49 -22.12 -8.71
N TRP A 30 -11.83 -22.87 -9.75
CA TRP A 30 -11.15 -22.79 -11.04
C TRP A 30 -11.47 -21.51 -11.80
N ILE A 31 -12.76 -21.17 -11.95
CA ILE A 31 -13.21 -19.94 -12.60
C ILE A 31 -12.70 -18.72 -11.83
N GLY A 32 -12.77 -18.75 -10.49
CA GLY A 32 -12.20 -17.73 -9.62
C GLY A 32 -10.71 -17.52 -9.88
N LYS A 33 -9.89 -18.58 -9.83
CA LYS A 33 -8.44 -18.46 -10.05
C LYS A 33 -8.05 -17.92 -11.43
N GLN A 34 -8.85 -18.16 -12.48
CA GLN A 34 -8.52 -17.73 -13.83
C GLN A 34 -9.08 -16.34 -14.17
N TRP A 35 -10.35 -16.08 -13.85
CA TRP A 35 -11.04 -14.84 -14.21
C TRP A 35 -10.78 -13.71 -13.22
N PHE A 36 -10.70 -14.02 -11.91
CA PHE A 36 -10.55 -13.01 -10.88
C PHE A 36 -9.25 -12.20 -11.02
N PRO A 37 -8.07 -12.79 -11.31
CA PRO A 37 -6.85 -12.01 -11.52
C PRO A 37 -6.92 -11.11 -12.76
N TYR A 38 -7.53 -11.59 -13.85
CA TYR A 38 -7.70 -10.80 -15.06
C TYR A 38 -8.65 -9.61 -14.83
N PHE A 39 -9.78 -9.86 -14.17
CA PHE A 39 -10.72 -8.84 -13.76
C PHE A 39 -10.07 -7.81 -12.84
N LEU A 40 -9.37 -8.27 -11.78
CA LEU A 40 -8.64 -7.40 -10.86
C LEU A 40 -7.56 -6.58 -11.57
N ALA A 41 -6.82 -7.16 -12.51
CA ALA A 41 -5.82 -6.43 -13.28
C ALA A 41 -6.45 -5.27 -14.06
N ARG A 42 -7.59 -5.52 -14.72
CA ARG A 42 -8.33 -4.48 -15.46
C ARG A 42 -8.96 -3.45 -14.54
N PHE A 43 -9.57 -3.89 -13.43
CA PHE A 43 -10.13 -3.01 -12.41
C PHE A 43 -9.06 -2.11 -11.80
N THR A 44 -7.87 -2.64 -11.53
CA THR A 44 -6.73 -1.90 -10.97
C THR A 44 -6.31 -0.76 -11.89
N VAL A 45 -6.27 -0.96 -13.21
CA VAL A 45 -5.95 0.11 -14.18
C VAL A 45 -7.02 1.20 -14.13
N MET A 46 -8.30 0.82 -14.15
CA MET A 46 -9.41 1.77 -14.11
C MET A 46 -9.45 2.56 -12.80
N TYR A 47 -9.32 1.87 -11.66
CA TYR A 47 -9.24 2.47 -10.34
C TYR A 47 -8.09 3.47 -10.24
N ASN A 48 -6.88 3.09 -10.69
CA ASN A 48 -5.72 3.97 -10.65
C ASN A 48 -5.88 5.21 -11.52
N LYS A 49 -6.63 5.13 -12.63
CA LYS A 49 -6.98 6.30 -13.45
C LYS A 49 -7.95 7.22 -12.72
N GLN A 50 -9.00 6.67 -12.11
CA GLN A 50 -10.00 7.46 -11.38
C GLN A 50 -9.42 8.10 -10.10
N MET A 51 -8.55 7.38 -9.39
CA MET A 51 -7.94 7.86 -8.16
C MET A 51 -6.72 8.76 -8.39
N ALA A 52 -6.37 9.10 -9.64
CA ALA A 52 -5.15 9.82 -9.93
C ALA A 52 -5.08 11.18 -9.22
N SER A 53 -6.17 11.96 -9.25
CA SER A 53 -6.25 13.25 -8.55
C SER A 53 -6.13 13.09 -7.03
N LYS A 54 -6.79 12.06 -6.47
CA LYS A 54 -6.76 11.77 -5.03
C LYS A 54 -5.39 11.28 -4.55
N LYS A 55 -4.69 10.50 -5.37
CA LYS A 55 -3.30 10.12 -5.11
C LYS A 55 -2.38 11.33 -5.17
N GLN A 56 -2.55 12.20 -6.15
CA GLN A 56 -1.76 13.42 -6.24
C GLN A 56 -1.97 14.34 -5.03
N GLU A 57 -3.22 14.49 -4.57
CA GLU A 57 -3.55 15.22 -3.34
C GLU A 57 -2.92 14.55 -2.11
N LEU A 58 -3.11 13.23 -1.94
CA LEU A 58 -2.57 12.47 -0.81
C LEU A 58 -1.05 12.55 -0.71
N PHE A 59 -0.35 12.53 -1.83
CA PHE A 59 1.11 12.50 -1.88
C PHE A 59 1.77 13.87 -2.02
N SER A 60 0.98 14.95 -2.07
CA SER A 60 1.46 16.32 -2.29
C SER A 60 2.44 16.80 -1.22
N ASN A 61 2.21 16.42 0.04
CA ASN A 61 3.01 16.86 1.19
C ASN A 61 4.07 15.85 1.63
N LEU A 62 4.38 14.82 0.83
CA LEU A 62 5.35 13.78 1.19
C LEU A 62 6.72 14.34 1.59
N TRP A 63 7.13 15.46 0.97
CA TRP A 63 8.41 16.09 1.25
C TRP A 63 8.52 16.69 2.65
N GLU A 64 7.40 17.05 3.29
CA GLU A 64 7.38 17.63 4.65
C GLU A 64 7.86 16.63 5.71
N PHE A 65 7.76 15.33 5.42
CA PHE A 65 8.22 14.27 6.32
C PHE A 65 9.71 13.93 6.17
N THR A 66 10.44 14.68 5.35
CA THR A 66 11.88 14.42 5.13
C THR A 66 12.66 14.55 6.42
N GLY A 67 13.37 13.49 6.80
CA GLY A 67 14.23 13.48 7.97
C GLY A 67 15.49 14.37 7.84
N PRO A 68 16.34 14.39 8.88
CA PRO A 68 17.50 15.29 8.96
C PRO A 68 18.53 15.14 7.84
N SER A 69 18.52 14.02 7.13
CA SER A 69 19.42 13.75 6.00
C SER A 69 19.14 14.63 4.78
N GLY A 70 17.99 15.32 4.75
CA GLY A 70 17.55 16.10 3.58
C GLY A 70 17.13 15.24 2.38
N LYS A 71 17.06 13.92 2.54
CA LYS A 71 16.55 12.98 1.53
C LYS A 71 15.38 12.20 2.08
N LEU A 72 14.25 12.22 1.37
CA LEU A 72 13.06 11.46 1.72
C LEU A 72 13.28 9.96 1.44
N SER A 73 13.34 9.15 2.50
CA SER A 73 13.38 7.69 2.43
C SER A 73 11.95 7.13 2.53
N LEU A 74 11.42 6.62 1.43
CA LEU A 74 10.06 6.11 1.32
C LEU A 74 10.07 4.59 1.10
N LEU A 75 9.26 3.89 1.89
CA LEU A 75 8.98 2.47 1.71
C LEU A 75 7.60 2.29 1.07
N GLU A 76 7.58 1.72 -0.12
CA GLU A 76 6.34 1.24 -0.74
C GLU A 76 6.11 -0.21 -0.32
N LEU A 77 5.04 -0.42 0.45
CA LEU A 77 4.54 -1.75 0.79
C LEU A 77 3.57 -2.18 -0.33
N GLY A 78 3.70 -3.40 -0.84
CA GLY A 78 2.74 -3.98 -1.81
C GLY A 78 2.83 -3.31 -3.17
N CYS A 79 4.05 -3.25 -3.70
CA CYS A 79 4.37 -2.45 -4.86
C CYS A 79 3.54 -2.81 -6.12
N GLY A 80 3.09 -4.06 -6.28
CA GLY A 80 2.18 -4.44 -7.38
C GLY A 80 2.58 -3.87 -8.75
N THR A 81 1.69 -3.09 -9.37
CA THR A 81 1.94 -2.41 -10.66
C THR A 81 2.65 -1.05 -10.54
N ARG A 82 2.97 -0.62 -9.31
CA ARG A 82 3.75 0.59 -8.99
C ARG A 82 3.14 1.87 -9.55
N ALA A 83 1.82 1.95 -9.50
CA ALA A 83 1.04 3.07 -10.03
C ALA A 83 1.23 4.38 -9.24
N ASN A 84 1.82 4.33 -8.04
CA ASN A 84 1.98 5.48 -7.16
C ASN A 84 3.24 6.32 -7.48
N PHE A 85 4.27 5.71 -8.09
CA PHE A 85 5.59 6.31 -8.28
C PHE A 85 5.56 7.68 -8.99
N LYS A 86 4.67 7.84 -9.97
CA LYS A 86 4.50 9.09 -10.70
C LYS A 86 4.04 10.28 -9.85
N PHE A 87 3.55 10.03 -8.64
CA PHE A 87 3.08 11.07 -7.71
C PHE A 87 4.08 11.39 -6.61
N TYR A 88 5.17 10.63 -6.51
CA TYR A 88 6.19 10.84 -5.48
C TYR A 88 7.11 12.00 -5.87
N PRO A 89 7.59 12.76 -4.88
CA PRO A 89 8.45 13.90 -5.13
C PRO A 89 9.78 13.47 -5.78
N SER A 90 10.35 14.36 -6.59
CA SER A 90 11.64 14.14 -7.23
C SER A 90 12.75 13.87 -6.20
N ARG A 91 13.68 12.99 -6.56
CA ARG A 91 14.83 12.55 -5.74
C ARG A 91 14.45 11.80 -4.45
N CYS A 92 13.20 11.38 -4.30
CA CYS A 92 12.80 10.46 -3.25
C CYS A 92 13.53 9.11 -3.42
N GLN A 93 14.09 8.59 -2.33
CA GLN A 93 14.66 7.24 -2.26
C GLN A 93 13.54 6.26 -2.00
N VAL A 94 13.29 5.34 -2.93
CA VAL A 94 12.18 4.39 -2.84
C VAL A 94 12.73 2.99 -2.64
N THR A 95 12.35 2.40 -1.51
CA THR A 95 12.49 0.96 -1.23
C THR A 95 11.14 0.30 -1.42
N CYS A 96 11.12 -0.91 -1.97
CA CYS A 96 9.89 -1.65 -2.19
C CYS A 96 9.89 -3.00 -1.50
N VAL A 97 8.79 -3.36 -0.85
CA VAL A 97 8.56 -4.70 -0.30
C VAL A 97 7.31 -5.31 -0.91
N ASP A 98 7.43 -6.48 -1.53
CA ASP A 98 6.29 -7.22 -2.09
C ASP A 98 6.59 -8.73 -2.09
N PRO A 99 5.63 -9.61 -1.76
CA PRO A 99 5.85 -11.05 -1.79
C PRO A 99 5.99 -11.61 -3.20
N ASN A 100 5.56 -10.88 -4.23
CA ASN A 100 5.65 -11.30 -5.63
C ASN A 100 7.05 -11.00 -6.20
N PRO A 101 7.81 -12.02 -6.65
CA PRO A 101 9.13 -11.82 -7.24
C PRO A 101 9.09 -11.26 -8.68
N SER A 102 7.92 -10.84 -9.20
CA SER A 102 7.81 -10.37 -10.58
C SER A 102 8.51 -9.01 -10.80
N PHE A 103 9.71 -9.06 -11.39
CA PHE A 103 10.53 -7.89 -11.69
C PHE A 103 10.16 -7.16 -12.98
N SER A 104 9.40 -7.77 -13.91
CA SER A 104 9.12 -7.17 -15.22
C SER A 104 8.36 -5.84 -15.11
N PHE A 105 7.39 -5.75 -14.20
CA PHE A 105 6.66 -4.51 -13.91
C PHE A 105 7.52 -3.49 -13.16
N LEU A 106 8.47 -3.95 -12.33
CA LEU A 106 9.42 -3.07 -11.63
C LEU A 106 10.28 -2.30 -12.62
N ILE A 107 10.98 -3.00 -13.51
CA ILE A 107 11.92 -2.40 -14.45
C ILE A 107 11.21 -1.37 -15.33
N LYS A 108 10.01 -1.71 -15.82
CA LYS A 108 9.21 -0.78 -16.61
C LYS A 108 8.81 0.47 -15.81
N SER A 109 8.36 0.29 -14.56
CA SER A 109 7.96 1.43 -13.73
C SER A 109 9.14 2.32 -13.35
N ILE A 110 10.30 1.75 -13.00
CA ILE A 110 11.53 2.54 -12.77
C ILE A 110 11.87 3.36 -14.01
N ALA A 111 11.90 2.74 -15.19
CA ALA A 111 12.23 3.42 -16.44
C ALA A 111 11.25 4.58 -16.77
N GLN A 112 9.99 4.46 -16.36
CA GLN A 112 8.97 5.50 -16.56
C GLN A 112 9.01 6.62 -15.51
N ASN A 113 9.74 6.44 -14.41
CA ASN A 113 9.80 7.38 -13.29
C ASN A 113 11.26 7.75 -12.96
N PRO A 114 12.02 8.33 -13.92
CA PRO A 114 13.45 8.65 -13.75
C PRO A 114 13.71 9.74 -12.70
N HIS A 115 12.66 10.42 -12.23
CA HIS A 115 12.76 11.41 -11.15
C HIS A 115 12.98 10.76 -9.78
N LEU A 116 12.75 9.45 -9.63
CA LEU A 116 12.93 8.72 -8.38
C LEU A 116 14.32 8.07 -8.29
N GLN A 117 14.80 7.91 -7.06
CA GLN A 117 16.00 7.10 -6.77
C GLN A 117 15.52 5.75 -6.25
N PHE A 118 15.58 4.71 -7.08
CA PHE A 118 15.20 3.38 -6.67
C PHE A 118 16.36 2.71 -5.93
N GLU A 119 16.16 2.36 -4.66
CA GLU A 119 17.20 1.79 -3.80
C GLU A 119 17.21 0.26 -3.88
N CYS A 120 16.08 -0.36 -3.52
CA CYS A 120 16.02 -1.82 -3.41
C CYS A 120 14.61 -2.36 -3.63
N PHE A 121 14.54 -3.58 -4.15
CA PHE A 121 13.33 -4.41 -4.18
C PHE A 121 13.54 -5.63 -3.29
N ILE A 122 12.74 -5.74 -2.23
CA ILE A 122 12.79 -6.81 -1.25
C ILE A 122 11.59 -7.74 -1.50
N VAL A 123 11.89 -9.01 -1.80
CA VAL A 123 10.87 -10.05 -1.92
C VAL A 123 10.55 -10.56 -0.52
N ALA A 124 9.52 -10.02 0.11
CA ALA A 124 9.08 -10.39 1.46
C ALA A 124 7.60 -10.10 1.67
N ALA A 125 7.00 -10.78 2.65
CA ALA A 125 5.66 -10.45 3.14
C ALA A 125 5.71 -9.14 3.96
N GLY A 126 4.66 -8.33 3.90
CA GLY A 126 4.59 -7.08 4.67
C GLY A 126 4.58 -7.31 6.18
N GLU A 127 4.12 -8.49 6.61
CA GLU A 127 4.14 -8.95 8.01
C GLU A 127 5.55 -9.26 8.53
N ASN A 128 6.56 -9.35 7.65
CA ASN A 128 7.93 -9.64 8.03
C ASN A 128 8.92 -8.87 7.13
N MET A 129 9.29 -7.68 7.57
CA MET A 129 10.22 -6.78 6.89
C MET A 129 11.60 -6.77 7.56
N GLN A 130 12.10 -7.92 8.04
CA GLN A 130 13.40 -8.03 8.71
C GLN A 130 14.58 -7.46 7.90
N GLN A 131 14.49 -7.46 6.57
CA GLN A 131 15.50 -6.89 5.67
C GLN A 131 15.48 -5.35 5.63
N VAL A 132 14.43 -4.72 6.18
CA VAL A 132 14.30 -3.28 6.35
C VAL A 132 14.70 -2.90 7.77
N ALA A 133 15.71 -2.03 7.89
CA ALA A 133 16.23 -1.61 9.18
C ALA A 133 15.20 -0.81 10.00
N THR A 134 15.24 -0.96 11.32
CA THR A 134 14.41 -0.20 12.26
C THR A 134 14.75 1.30 12.17
N GLY A 135 13.76 2.17 12.18
CA GLY A 135 13.95 3.61 12.11
C GLY A 135 14.67 4.09 10.84
N SER A 136 14.52 3.37 9.72
CA SER A 136 15.22 3.69 8.46
C SER A 136 14.40 4.50 7.49
N MET A 137 13.07 4.57 7.64
CA MET A 137 12.16 5.18 6.68
C MET A 137 11.51 6.45 7.24
N ASP A 138 11.34 7.47 6.40
CA ASP A 138 10.56 8.67 6.73
C ASP A 138 9.07 8.43 6.54
N VAL A 139 8.71 7.72 5.47
CA VAL A 139 7.32 7.46 5.10
C VAL A 139 7.17 6.01 4.67
N VAL A 140 6.08 5.38 5.11
CA VAL A 140 5.63 4.10 4.56
C VAL A 140 4.32 4.33 3.82
N VAL A 141 4.28 3.97 2.54
CA VAL A 141 3.07 4.02 1.72
C VAL A 141 2.55 2.60 1.51
N CYS A 142 1.26 2.43 1.74
CA CYS A 142 0.59 1.15 1.68
C CYS A 142 -0.80 1.37 1.05
N THR A 143 -0.98 1.00 -0.22
CA THR A 143 -2.24 1.20 -0.95
C THR A 143 -2.82 -0.11 -1.45
N LEU A 144 -4.13 -0.32 -1.22
CA LEU A 144 -4.91 -1.46 -1.73
C LEU A 144 -4.41 -2.87 -1.33
N MET A 145 -3.67 -3.00 -0.24
CA MET A 145 -3.11 -4.29 0.18
C MET A 145 -3.54 -4.77 1.56
N LEU A 146 -3.83 -3.88 2.53
CA LEU A 146 -4.07 -4.28 3.93
C LEU A 146 -5.29 -5.21 4.09
N CYS A 147 -6.27 -5.12 3.19
CA CYS A 147 -7.44 -5.99 3.21
C CYS A 147 -7.16 -7.43 2.71
N LEU A 148 -5.98 -7.68 2.14
CA LEU A 148 -5.61 -8.97 1.53
C LEU A 148 -4.57 -9.74 2.35
N VAL A 149 -4.11 -9.17 3.46
CA VAL A 149 -3.06 -9.75 4.30
C VAL A 149 -3.66 -10.58 5.43
N LYS A 150 -2.86 -11.51 5.99
CA LYS A 150 -3.36 -12.42 7.02
C LYS A 150 -3.48 -11.73 8.38
N ASN A 151 -2.55 -10.82 8.68
CA ASN A 151 -2.50 -10.14 9.97
C ASN A 151 -2.13 -8.67 9.78
N GLN A 152 -3.14 -7.79 9.87
CA GLN A 152 -2.95 -6.34 9.74
C GLN A 152 -2.16 -5.75 10.92
N GLU A 153 -2.33 -6.29 12.12
CA GLU A 153 -1.64 -5.82 13.33
C GLU A 153 -0.13 -6.03 13.20
N GLN A 154 0.30 -7.19 12.69
CA GLN A 154 1.72 -7.46 12.43
C GLN A 154 2.32 -6.51 11.40
N ILE A 155 1.58 -6.18 10.33
CA ILE A 155 2.05 -5.16 9.37
C ILE A 155 2.20 -3.81 10.05
N LEU A 156 1.23 -3.38 10.84
CA LEU A 156 1.31 -2.10 11.54
C LEU A 156 2.48 -2.06 12.52
N GLN A 157 2.77 -3.16 13.22
CA GLN A 157 3.96 -3.27 14.08
C GLN A 157 5.25 -3.11 13.28
N GLU A 158 5.38 -3.78 12.14
CA GLU A 158 6.55 -3.65 11.27
C GLU A 158 6.66 -2.24 10.66
N VAL A 159 5.54 -1.63 10.28
CA VAL A 159 5.47 -0.23 9.81
C VAL A 159 5.99 0.72 10.89
N CYS A 160 5.50 0.59 12.13
CA CYS A 160 5.98 1.38 13.26
C CYS A 160 7.47 1.15 13.54
N ARG A 161 7.96 -0.09 13.39
CA ARG A 161 9.37 -0.42 13.59
C ARG A 161 10.28 0.25 12.55
N VAL A 162 9.91 0.22 11.27
CA VAL A 162 10.77 0.75 10.19
C VAL A 162 10.71 2.28 10.09
N LEU A 163 9.62 2.90 10.54
CA LEU A 163 9.49 4.36 10.58
C LEU A 163 10.47 4.98 11.58
N ARG A 164 11.11 6.07 11.16
CA ARG A 164 11.88 6.93 12.05
C ARG A 164 10.97 7.46 13.16
N PRO A 165 11.45 7.53 14.42
CA PRO A 165 10.70 8.20 15.47
C PRO A 165 10.49 9.67 15.08
N PRO A 166 9.36 10.28 15.44
CA PRO A 166 9.13 11.69 15.17
C PRO A 166 10.28 12.51 15.75
N CYS A 167 10.87 13.39 14.92
CA CYS A 167 11.83 14.37 15.40
C CYS A 167 11.14 15.19 16.51
N PRO A 168 11.72 15.33 17.71
CA PRO A 168 11.12 16.19 18.72
C PRO A 168 10.95 17.59 18.11
N SER A 169 9.71 18.07 18.08
CA SER A 169 9.46 19.46 17.72
C SER A 169 10.31 20.33 18.64
N PRO A 170 10.94 21.40 18.14
CA PRO A 170 11.55 22.37 19.04
C PRO A 170 10.45 22.84 19.98
N THR A 171 10.60 22.54 21.26
CA THR A 171 9.71 23.03 22.32
C THR A 171 9.56 24.54 22.14
N PRO A 172 8.33 25.08 22.10
CA PRO A 172 8.14 26.53 22.05
C PRO A 172 8.89 27.13 23.24
N GLY A 173 9.75 28.10 22.94
CA GLY A 173 10.98 28.34 23.68
C GLY A 173 10.82 28.68 25.16
N VAL A 174 11.73 28.12 25.96
CA VAL A 174 12.25 28.85 27.11
C VAL A 174 13.28 29.83 26.55
N HIS A 175 12.92 31.10 26.45
CA HIS A 175 13.88 32.19 26.25
C HIS A 175 14.82 32.22 27.46
N SER A 176 15.94 31.50 27.38
CA SER A 176 17.11 31.79 28.22
C SER A 176 17.78 33.02 27.65
N ASP A 177 17.44 34.16 28.24
CA ASP A 177 17.99 35.48 27.96
C ASP A 177 19.47 35.50 28.40
N SER A 178 20.37 35.13 27.49
CA SER A 178 21.81 35.23 27.68
C SER A 178 22.35 36.36 26.80
N ARG A 179 22.14 37.61 27.25
CA ARG A 179 22.86 38.77 26.72
C ARG A 179 24.16 38.92 27.52
N PRO A 180 25.35 38.92 26.89
CA PRO A 180 26.59 39.21 27.61
C PRO A 180 26.62 40.69 28.02
N PRO A 181 27.24 41.05 29.16
CA PRO A 181 27.41 42.44 29.53
C PRO A 181 28.35 43.13 28.53
N SER A 182 27.88 44.24 27.98
CA SER A 182 28.66 45.20 27.19
C SER A 182 29.81 45.78 28.03
N PRO A 183 30.93 46.22 27.40
CA PRO A 183 32.17 46.57 28.08
C PRO A 183 32.07 47.76 29.03
#